data_AF-A0A8T3KNX6-F1
#
_entry.id   AF-A0A8T3KNX6-F1
#
_cell.length_a   1.000
_cell.length_b   1.000
_cell.length_c   1.000
_cell.angle_alpha   90.00
_cell.angle_beta   90.00
_cell.angle_gamma   90.00
#
_symmetry.space_group_name_H-M   'P 1'
#
loop_
_entity.id
_entity.type
_entity.pdbx_description
1 polymer ?
#
loop_
_entity_poly.entity_id
_entity_poly.type
_entity_poly.pdbx_seq_one_letter_code
_entity_poly.pdbx_strand_id
1 'polypeptide(L)'
;MRFYRVPVQLEKEEKVFGGRISLRQFLYLVTGAGAGAAFFLAMYKDGMGRAAAAWVLCIAAGAGMAFTRIREVGVDRYILMLARFGVMRKAYPFRGGGKGW
;
A
#
# COMPACT_ATOMS: atom_id res chain seq x y z
N MET A 1 -11.28 -41.28 12.86
CA MET A 1 -11.23 -39.91 12.31
C MET A 1 -9.81 -39.63 11.84
N ARG A 2 -9.60 -39.29 10.56
CA ARG A 2 -8.27 -38.91 10.05
C ARG A 2 -8.05 -37.42 10.30
N PHE A 3 -7.09 -37.07 11.15
CA PHE A 3 -6.66 -35.69 11.37
C PHE A 3 -5.73 -35.27 10.22
N TYR A 4 -6.24 -34.45 9.30
CA TYR A 4 -5.40 -33.75 8.35
C TYR A 4 -5.02 -32.40 8.96
N ARG A 5 -3.71 -32.11 9.08
CA ARG A 5 -3.24 -30.76 9.39
C ARG A 5 -3.56 -29.88 8.19
N VAL A 6 -4.62 -29.10 8.28
CA VAL A 6 -4.90 -28.03 7.32
C VAL A 6 -3.77 -27.01 7.47
N PRO A 7 -3.00 -26.70 6.42
CA PRO A 7 -1.98 -25.66 6.50
C PRO A 7 -2.68 -24.35 6.82
N VAL A 8 -2.26 -23.70 7.92
CA VAL A 8 -2.79 -22.39 8.29
C VAL A 8 -2.37 -21.41 7.20
N GLN A 9 -3.33 -20.95 6.39
CA GLN A 9 -3.11 -19.96 5.33
C GLN A 9 -2.86 -18.59 5.95
N LEU A 10 -1.67 -18.39 6.52
CA LEU A 10 -1.18 -17.14 7.12
C LEU A 10 -0.77 -16.10 6.07
N GLU A 11 -0.81 -16.43 4.78
CA GLU A 11 -0.38 -15.55 3.69
C GLU A 11 -1.34 -14.37 3.45
N LYS A 12 -2.60 -14.49 3.90
CA LYS A 12 -3.58 -13.41 3.81
C LYS A 12 -3.42 -12.47 4.98
N GLU A 13 -3.22 -11.20 4.66
CA GLU A 13 -3.14 -10.13 5.65
C GLU A 13 -4.41 -10.11 6.49
N GLU A 14 -4.24 -10.22 7.81
CA GLU A 14 -5.32 -10.31 8.76
C GLU A 14 -6.07 -8.97 8.83
N LYS A 15 -7.39 -9.03 8.66
CA LYS A 15 -8.25 -7.84 8.67
C LYS A 15 -8.67 -7.54 10.10
N VAL A 16 -7.88 -6.71 10.76
CA VAL A 16 -7.99 -6.38 12.19
C VAL A 16 -9.27 -5.61 12.53
N PHE A 17 -9.73 -4.70 11.66
CA PHE A 17 -10.90 -3.88 11.92
C PHE A 17 -12.14 -4.39 11.18
N GLY A 18 -13.08 -4.96 11.96
CA GLY A 18 -14.39 -5.42 11.48
C GLY A 18 -14.35 -6.47 10.37
N GLY A 19 -13.23 -7.19 10.21
CA GLY A 19 -13.01 -8.15 9.13
C GLY A 19 -12.95 -7.53 7.73
N ARG A 20 -12.86 -6.20 7.62
CA ARG A 20 -12.87 -5.47 6.34
C ARG A 20 -11.58 -4.70 6.07
N ILE A 21 -11.00 -4.12 7.12
CA ILE A 21 -9.84 -3.23 7.01
C ILE A 21 -8.59 -3.93 7.55
N SER A 22 -7.51 -3.95 6.76
CA SER A 22 -6.20 -4.46 7.21
C SER A 22 -5.43 -3.42 8.02
N LEU A 23 -4.46 -3.87 8.83
CA LEU A 23 -3.65 -2.98 9.67
C LEU A 23 -2.93 -1.91 8.84
N ARG A 24 -2.48 -2.25 7.61
CA ARG A 24 -1.85 -1.28 6.70
C ARG A 24 -2.82 -0.20 6.24
N GLN A 25 -4.02 -0.59 5.84
CA GLN A 25 -5.06 0.36 5.42
C GLN A 25 -5.39 1.33 6.54
N PHE A 26 -5.44 0.83 7.78
CA PHE A 26 -5.62 1.67 8.96
C PHE A 26 -4.46 2.65 9.15
N LEU A 27 -3.20 2.19 9.03
CA LEU A 27 -2.03 3.08 9.11
C LEU A 27 -2.03 4.17 8.02
N TYR A 28 -2.45 3.86 6.79
CA TYR A 28 -2.58 4.87 5.73
C TYR A 28 -3.67 5.89 6.03
N LEU A 29 -4.78 5.46 6.62
CA LEU A 29 -5.86 6.36 7.01
C LEU A 29 -5.41 7.31 8.13
N VAL A 30 -4.75 6.78 9.16
CA VAL A 30 -4.24 7.55 10.30
C VAL A 30 -3.15 8.51 9.87
N THR A 31 -2.20 8.07 9.06
CA THR A 31 -1.12 8.94 8.56
C THR A 31 -1.65 10.01 7.61
N GLY A 32 -2.61 9.69 6.72
CA GLY A 32 -3.26 10.67 5.85
C GLY A 32 -4.06 11.73 6.63
N ALA A 33 -4.84 11.31 7.62
CA ALA A 33 -5.58 12.22 8.48
C ALA A 33 -4.66 13.07 9.37
N GLY A 34 -3.63 12.46 9.95
CA GLY A 34 -2.64 13.14 10.79
C GLY A 34 -1.79 14.15 10.00
N ALA A 35 -1.28 13.76 8.84
CA ALA A 35 -0.55 14.67 7.95
C ALA A 35 -1.44 15.82 7.48
N GLY A 36 -2.70 15.53 7.12
CA GLY A 36 -3.67 16.55 6.79
C GLY A 36 -3.86 17.55 7.92
N ALA A 37 -4.06 17.09 9.16
CA ALA A 37 -4.29 17.98 10.30
C ALA A 37 -3.07 18.90 10.56
N ALA A 38 -1.86 18.37 10.38
CA ALA A 38 -0.62 19.16 10.45
C ALA A 38 -0.57 20.25 9.37
N PHE A 39 -0.89 19.90 8.11
CA PHE A 39 -0.97 20.87 7.01
C PHE A 39 -2.05 21.93 7.24
N PHE A 40 -3.20 21.54 7.79
CA PHE A 40 -4.27 22.47 8.13
C PHE A 40 -3.81 23.50 9.17
N LEU A 41 -3.17 23.06 10.25
CA LEU A 41 -2.65 23.95 11.30
C LEU A 41 -1.55 24.89 10.77
N ALA A 42 -0.67 24.40 9.89
CA ALA A 42 0.38 25.21 9.30
C ALA A 42 -0.16 26.31 8.38
N MET A 43 -1.13 25.97 7.52
CA MET A 43 -1.68 26.90 6.51
C MET A 43 -2.89 27.70 7.01
N TYR A 44 -3.36 27.47 8.24
CA TYR A 44 -4.51 28.17 8.81
C TYR A 44 -4.33 29.69 8.79
N LYS A 45 -3.10 30.17 8.96
CA LYS A 45 -2.74 31.59 8.97
C LYS A 45 -2.85 32.27 7.60
N ASP A 46 -2.67 31.53 6.50
CA ASP A 46 -2.66 32.07 5.13
C ASP A 46 -4.05 32.08 4.48
N GLY A 47 -5.04 31.46 5.12
CA GLY A 47 -6.43 31.47 4.69
C GLY A 47 -7.11 30.12 4.86
N MET A 48 -8.25 30.12 5.54
CA MET A 48 -9.00 28.92 5.92
C MET A 48 -9.40 28.05 4.71
N GLY A 49 -9.73 28.66 3.57
CA GLY A 49 -10.10 27.92 2.35
C GLY A 49 -8.95 27.11 1.75
N ARG A 50 -7.72 27.65 1.77
CA ARG A 50 -6.52 26.94 1.28
C ARG A 50 -6.11 25.81 2.23
N ALA A 51 -6.17 26.07 3.53
CA ALA A 51 -5.91 25.06 4.55
C ALA A 51 -6.89 23.88 4.47
N ALA A 52 -8.19 24.17 4.28
CA ALA A 52 -9.22 23.14 4.11
C ALA A 52 -9.00 22.33 2.82
N ALA A 53 -8.65 22.97 1.70
CA ALA A 53 -8.36 22.27 0.46
C ALA A 53 -7.14 21.33 0.59
N ALA A 54 -6.06 21.80 1.22
CA ALA A 54 -4.88 20.99 1.50
C ALA A 54 -5.20 19.79 2.41
N TRP A 55 -6.03 20.01 3.43
CA TRP A 55 -6.49 18.96 4.33
C TRP A 55 -7.28 17.86 3.61
N VAL A 56 -8.26 18.26 2.80
CA VAL A 56 -9.09 17.34 2.02
C VAL A 56 -8.23 16.55 1.03
N LEU A 57 -7.25 17.19 0.38
CA LEU A 57 -6.32 16.50 -0.51
C LEU A 57 -5.46 15.46 0.22
N CYS A 58 -4.95 15.77 1.40
CA CYS A 58 -4.20 14.80 2.21
C CYS A 58 -5.05 13.60 2.64
N ILE A 59 -6.29 13.83 3.08
CA ILE A 59 -7.21 12.75 3.44
C ILE A 59 -7.57 11.92 2.22
N ALA A 60 -7.87 12.56 1.08
CA ALA A 60 -8.17 11.89 -0.16
C ALA A 60 -6.99 11.03 -0.65
N ALA A 61 -5.74 11.52 -0.50
CA ALA A 61 -4.54 10.76 -0.81
C ALA A 61 -4.36 9.55 0.13
N GLY A 62 -4.58 9.72 1.44
CA GLY A 62 -4.51 8.64 2.43
C GLY A 62 -5.59 7.57 2.20
N ALA A 63 -6.82 7.98 1.94
CA ALA A 63 -7.92 7.08 1.58
C ALA A 63 -7.67 6.40 0.23
N GLY A 64 -7.12 7.13 -0.74
CA GLY A 64 -6.67 6.61 -2.02
C GLY A 64 -5.68 5.46 -1.81
N MET A 65 -4.60 5.68 -1.06
CA MET A 65 -3.63 4.62 -0.74
C MET A 65 -4.24 3.44 0.03
N ALA A 66 -5.19 3.70 0.93
CA ALA A 66 -5.81 2.66 1.74
C ALA A 66 -6.74 1.74 0.91
N PHE A 67 -7.55 2.30 -0.01
CA PHE A 67 -8.60 1.55 -0.70
C PHE A 67 -8.30 1.19 -2.15
N THR A 68 -7.34 1.86 -2.79
CA THR A 68 -6.93 1.47 -4.14
C THR A 68 -6.14 0.16 -4.08
N ARG A 69 -6.60 -0.82 -4.86
CA ARG A 69 -5.86 -2.06 -5.11
C ARG A 69 -5.63 -2.17 -6.60
N ILE A 70 -4.39 -2.46 -6.99
CA ILE A 70 -4.02 -2.70 -8.37
C ILE A 70 -3.76 -4.20 -8.51
N ARG A 71 -4.56 -4.89 -9.33
CA ARG A 71 -4.42 -6.33 -9.62
C ARG A 71 -4.37 -7.20 -8.34
N GLU A 72 -5.31 -6.96 -7.43
CA GLU A 72 -5.44 -7.66 -6.12
C GLU A 72 -4.29 -7.43 -5.13
N VAL A 73 -3.27 -6.66 -5.52
CA VAL A 73 -2.14 -6.28 -4.67
C VAL A 73 -2.38 -4.86 -4.13
N GLY A 74 -2.05 -4.65 -2.86
CA GLY A 74 -2.04 -3.31 -2.27
C GLY A 74 -1.09 -2.39 -3.03
N VAL A 75 -1.47 -1.12 -3.21
CA VAL A 75 -0.66 -0.15 -3.96
C VAL A 75 0.75 0.01 -3.37
N ASP A 76 0.89 -0.17 -2.06
CA ASP A 76 2.16 -0.22 -1.35
C ASP A 76 3.11 -1.31 -1.90
N ARG A 77 2.62 -2.55 -1.97
CA ARG A 77 3.38 -3.69 -2.51
C ARG A 77 3.63 -3.51 -4.00
N TYR A 78 2.67 -2.95 -4.73
CA TYR A 78 2.83 -2.68 -6.15
C TYR A 78 3.96 -1.66 -6.40
N ILE A 79 4.01 -0.56 -5.64
CA ILE A 79 5.08 0.44 -5.73
C ILE A 79 6.43 -0.18 -5.35
N LEU A 80 6.49 -0.96 -4.27
CA LEU A 80 7.72 -1.65 -3.87
C LEU A 80 8.20 -2.66 -4.93
N MET A 81 7.29 -3.40 -5.55
CA MET A 81 7.61 -4.31 -6.64
C MET A 81 8.12 -3.55 -7.87
N LEU A 82 7.50 -2.43 -8.22
CA LEU A 82 7.94 -1.58 -9.31
C LEU A 82 9.32 -0.98 -9.05
N ALA A 83 9.56 -0.48 -7.84
CA ALA A 83 10.86 0.04 -7.42
C ALA A 83 11.94 -1.06 -7.45
N ARG A 84 11.64 -2.25 -6.91
CA ARG A 84 12.54 -3.42 -6.99
C ARG A 84 12.83 -3.81 -8.43
N PHE A 85 11.82 -3.76 -9.31
CA PHE A 85 11.99 -4.07 -10.72
C PHE A 85 12.91 -3.08 -11.45
N GLY A 86 12.88 -1.80 -11.06
CA GLY A 86 13.78 -0.78 -11.61
C GLY A 86 15.21 -0.89 -11.10
N VAL A 87 15.40 -1.26 -9.82
CA VAL A 87 16.71 -1.31 -9.16
C VAL A 87 17.43 -2.64 -9.36
N MET A 88 16.71 -3.76 -9.48
CA MET A 88 17.34 -5.05 -9.76
C MET A 88 17.99 -5.02 -11.13
N ARG A 89 19.32 -5.17 -11.17
CA ARG A 89 20.02 -5.63 -12.39
C ARG A 89 19.39 -6.95 -12.77
N LYS A 90 18.63 -6.94 -13.87
CA LYS A 90 18.04 -8.14 -14.45
C LYS A 90 19.17 -9.02 -14.98
N ALA A 91 19.73 -9.85 -14.11
CA ALA A 91 20.40 -11.05 -14.55
C ALA A 91 19.27 -11.92 -15.12
N TYR A 92 19.15 -11.96 -16.44
CA TYR A 92 18.37 -12.96 -17.11
C TYR A 92 19.30 -14.16 -17.33
N PRO A 93 19.37 -15.16 -16.42
CA PRO A 93 19.96 -16.42 -16.78
C PRO A 93 18.98 -17.04 -17.76
N PHE A 94 19.24 -16.83 -19.05
CA PHE A 94 18.88 -17.65 -20.21
C PHE A 94 18.42 -16.83 -21.42
N ARG A 95 19.40 -16.49 -22.27
CA ARG A 95 19.18 -16.38 -23.71
C ARG A 95 20.33 -17.13 -24.37
N GLY A 96 20.12 -18.42 -24.61
CA GLY A 96 21.12 -19.29 -25.23
C GLY A 96 20.80 -20.78 -25.11
N GLY A 97 19.57 -21.18 -25.44
CA GLY A 97 19.35 -22.57 -25.85
C GLY A 97 19.99 -22.75 -27.23
N GLY A 98 21.00 -23.60 -27.33
CA GLY A 98 21.62 -23.89 -28.62
C GLY A 98 22.92 -24.67 -28.56
N LYS A 99 22.77 -26.01 -28.57
CA LYS A 99 23.72 -27.07 -28.96
C LYS A 99 24.85 -27.41 -27.99
N GLY A 100 24.78 -28.65 -27.48
CA GLY A 100 25.93 -29.30 -26.89
C GLY A 100 25.63 -30.61 -26.18
N TRP A 101 24.86 -31.52 -26.78
CA TRP A 101 24.91 -32.98 -26.55
C TRP A 101 24.52 -33.67 -27.86
#